data_AF-A0A523PNL4-F1
#
_entry.id   AF-A0A523PNL4-F1
#
_cell.length_a   1.000
_cell.length_b   1.000
_cell.length_c   1.000
_cell.angle_alpha   90.00
_cell.angle_beta   90.00
_cell.angle_gamma   90.00
#
_symmetry.space_group_name_H-M   'P 1'
#
loop_
_entity.id
_entity.type
_entity.pdbx_description
1 polymer ?
#
loop_
_entity_poly.entity_id
_entity_poly.type
_entity_poly.pdbx_seq_one_letter_code
_entity_poly.pdbx_strand_id
1 'polypeptide(L)'
;MDFWLAGVSQVHILTENAALMKPTRPFSLSKSISYSLVILLLGTLVAAVTGFWGMNTRMQIREAETVALLSDNMAQTVSQQLKLYQRSVGKLAKGDQAYLLLRTQDDTEAEAWAIQQRTYLPQSTGFALIDKHNRILGDPNNLGITAKTLRRLRDQLTRVEPAQSSSHWFAADPIGLRVTETVLSASGEPIGFVFASFELRTLQTILEQLVSGNQKVVLRDNEKNYSKLGS
;
A
#
# COMPACT_ATOMS: atom_id res chain seq x y z
N MET A 1 23.54 -7.34 -37.47
CA MET A 1 24.81 -7.65 -38.16
C MET A 1 24.60 -8.95 -38.90
N ASP A 2 25.17 -9.00 -40.11
CA ASP A 2 25.29 -10.12 -41.04
C ASP A 2 24.03 -10.58 -41.78
N PHE A 3 23.89 -10.10 -43.02
CA PHE A 3 23.31 -10.88 -44.09
C PHE A 3 24.33 -11.00 -45.23
N TRP A 4 24.67 -12.25 -45.52
CA TRP A 4 25.63 -12.72 -46.49
C TRP A 4 25.12 -12.58 -47.93
N LEU A 5 26.07 -12.31 -48.82
CA LEU A 5 25.98 -12.38 -50.28
C LEU A 5 25.99 -13.84 -50.75
N ALA A 6 25.14 -14.17 -51.73
CA ALA A 6 25.42 -15.18 -52.76
C ALA A 6 24.47 -14.95 -53.94
N GLY A 7 24.99 -14.61 -55.12
CA GLY A 7 24.89 -15.54 -56.25
C GLY A 7 24.98 -14.81 -57.57
N VAL A 8 26.12 -15.01 -58.24
CA VAL A 8 26.50 -14.51 -59.57
C VAL A 8 25.87 -15.39 -60.65
N SER A 9 25.57 -14.82 -61.83
CA SER A 9 26.06 -15.28 -63.15
C SER A 9 25.09 -14.94 -64.29
N GLN A 10 25.40 -13.91 -65.07
CA GLN A 10 25.86 -14.01 -66.46
C GLN A 10 25.80 -12.65 -67.15
N VAL A 11 26.92 -12.32 -67.78
CA VAL A 11 27.17 -11.12 -68.56
C VAL A 11 26.81 -11.41 -70.00
N HIS A 12 25.85 -10.68 -70.56
CA HIS A 12 25.70 -10.53 -72.00
C HIS A 12 26.01 -9.08 -72.38
N ILE A 13 27.15 -8.89 -73.04
CA ILE A 13 27.50 -7.64 -73.72
C ILE A 13 26.76 -7.66 -75.04
N LEU A 14 25.83 -6.72 -75.22
CA LEU A 14 25.36 -6.29 -76.54
C LEU A 14 25.68 -4.82 -76.70
N THR A 15 26.47 -4.58 -77.75
CA THR A 15 26.96 -3.31 -78.26
C THR A 15 25.83 -2.41 -78.77
N GLU A 16 26.06 -1.11 -78.60
CA GLU A 16 25.58 0.01 -79.40
C GLU A 16 24.10 0.05 -79.81
N ASN A 17 23.36 0.95 -79.14
CA ASN A 17 22.47 1.86 -79.87
C ASN A 17 22.58 3.25 -79.23
N ALA A 18 23.37 4.11 -79.86
CA ALA A 18 23.30 5.55 -79.69
C ALA A 18 21.92 6.04 -80.16
N ALA A 19 20.95 6.03 -79.25
CA ALA A 19 19.60 6.51 -79.51
C ALA A 19 19.24 7.61 -78.51
N LEU A 20 19.26 8.84 -79.03
CA LEU A 20 18.44 9.96 -78.59
C LEU A 20 18.52 10.29 -77.09
N MET A 21 19.51 11.11 -76.77
CA MET A 21 19.47 11.98 -75.59
C MET A 21 18.22 12.87 -75.73
N LYS A 22 17.09 12.41 -75.17
CA LYS A 22 15.90 13.23 -75.04
C LYS A 22 16.28 14.42 -74.16
N PRO A 23 15.95 15.66 -74.56
CA PRO A 23 16.18 16.81 -73.72
C PRO A 23 15.50 16.56 -72.37
N THR A 24 16.29 16.51 -71.30
CA THR A 24 15.78 16.62 -69.94
C THR A 24 14.97 17.90 -69.91
N ARG A 25 13.64 17.75 -69.83
CA ARG A 25 12.72 18.89 -69.77
C ARG A 25 13.23 19.82 -68.66
N PRO A 26 13.34 21.13 -68.91
CA PRO A 26 13.82 22.06 -67.90
C PRO A 26 12.98 21.88 -66.64
N PHE A 27 13.66 21.58 -65.53
CA PHE A 27 13.04 21.47 -64.21
C PHE A 27 12.31 22.80 -63.97
N SER A 28 10.98 22.80 -64.03
CA SER A 28 10.24 24.04 -63.81
C SER A 28 10.43 24.42 -62.34
N LEU A 29 11.09 25.55 -62.09
CA LEU A 29 11.39 26.08 -60.75
C LEU A 29 10.17 26.03 -59.83
N SER A 30 8.97 26.23 -60.38
CA SER A 30 7.69 26.12 -59.68
C SER A 30 7.44 24.74 -59.05
N LYS A 31 7.77 23.63 -59.75
CA LYS A 31 7.53 22.27 -59.25
C LYS A 31 8.52 21.89 -58.16
N SER A 32 9.78 22.32 -58.28
CA SER A 32 10.79 22.09 -57.23
C SER A 32 10.40 22.75 -55.91
N ILE A 33 9.88 23.99 -55.97
CA ILE A 33 9.42 24.73 -54.79
C ILE A 33 8.22 24.02 -54.13
N SER A 34 7.27 23.52 -54.94
CA SER A 34 6.13 22.75 -54.42
C SER A 34 6.56 21.45 -53.73
N TYR A 35 7.53 20.70 -54.27
CA TYR A 35 8.03 19.48 -53.62
C TYR A 35 8.77 19.78 -52.31
N SER A 36 9.59 20.84 -52.24
CA SER A 36 10.25 21.23 -50.99
C SER A 36 9.25 21.64 -49.91
N LEU A 37 8.16 22.32 -50.29
CA LEU A 37 7.08 22.68 -49.36
C LEU A 37 6.35 21.45 -48.80
N VAL A 38 6.04 20.47 -49.66
CA VAL A 38 5.37 19.23 -49.24
C VAL A 38 6.27 18.42 -48.30
N ILE A 39 7.56 18.29 -48.60
CA ILE A 39 8.52 17.57 -47.74
C ILE A 39 8.67 18.29 -46.40
N LEU A 40 8.74 19.62 -46.39
CA LEU A 40 8.86 20.41 -45.17
C LEU A 40 7.59 20.28 -44.30
N LEU A 41 6.40 20.34 -44.90
CA LEU A 41 5.14 20.10 -44.21
C LEU A 41 5.04 18.68 -43.63
N LEU A 42 5.50 17.68 -44.37
CA LEU A 42 5.50 16.30 -43.89
C LEU A 42 6.48 16.12 -42.72
N GLY A 43 7.66 16.72 -42.81
CA GLY A 43 8.68 16.70 -41.77
C GLY A 43 8.21 17.38 -40.47
N THR A 44 7.56 18.55 -40.56
CA THR A 44 7.01 19.23 -39.39
C THR A 44 5.86 18.45 -38.76
N LEU A 45 5.00 17.81 -39.57
CA LEU A 45 3.91 16.97 -39.08
C LEU A 45 4.44 15.75 -38.32
N VAL A 46 5.43 15.04 -38.88
CA VAL A 46 6.06 13.89 -38.21
C VAL A 46 6.69 14.34 -36.89
N ALA A 47 7.48 15.42 -36.90
CA ALA A 47 8.12 15.97 -35.71
C ALA A 47 7.10 16.32 -34.62
N ALA A 48 5.99 16.97 -34.99
CA ALA A 48 4.92 17.33 -34.06
C ALA A 48 4.26 16.09 -33.43
N VAL A 49 3.96 15.05 -34.21
CA VAL A 49 3.35 13.80 -33.70
C VAL A 49 4.32 13.09 -32.74
N THR A 50 5.60 12.93 -33.11
CA THR A 50 6.59 12.33 -32.21
C THR A 50 6.82 13.16 -30.94
N GLY A 51 6.83 14.48 -31.05
CA GLY A 51 6.96 15.39 -29.91
C GLY A 51 5.76 15.27 -28.96
N PHE A 52 4.54 15.25 -29.50
CA PHE A 52 3.32 15.09 -28.73
C PHE A 52 3.27 13.72 -28.03
N TRP A 53 3.58 12.63 -28.74
CA TRP A 53 3.67 11.29 -28.14
C TRP A 53 4.71 11.24 -27.01
N GLY A 54 5.93 11.76 -27.25
CA GLY A 54 6.98 11.79 -26.24
C GLY A 54 6.60 12.62 -25.01
N MET A 55 5.89 13.73 -25.19
CA MET A 55 5.40 14.56 -24.08
C MET A 55 4.33 13.82 -23.27
N ASN A 56 3.37 13.18 -23.93
CA ASN A 56 2.31 12.40 -23.28
C ASN A 56 2.89 11.23 -22.46
N THR A 57 3.85 10.48 -23.01
CA THR A 57 4.51 9.38 -22.28
C THR A 57 5.30 9.89 -21.08
N ARG A 58 6.01 11.02 -21.20
CA ARG A 58 6.73 11.63 -20.07
C ARG A 58 5.80 12.13 -18.98
N MET A 59 4.63 12.68 -19.35
CA MET A 59 3.61 13.07 -18.37
C MET A 59 3.08 11.84 -17.61
N GLN A 60 2.74 10.76 -18.31
CA GLN A 60 2.28 9.52 -17.67
C GLN A 60 3.31 8.90 -16.73
N ILE A 61 4.60 8.91 -17.10
CA ILE A 61 5.68 8.40 -16.23
C ILE A 61 5.81 9.25 -14.96
N ARG A 62 5.75 10.59 -15.08
CA ARG A 62 5.80 11.49 -13.92
C ARG A 62 4.59 11.32 -13.00
N GLU A 63 3.40 11.10 -13.56
CA GLU A 63 2.20 10.79 -12.78
C GLU A 63 2.35 9.45 -12.05
N ALA A 64 2.88 8.41 -12.70
CA ALA A 64 3.14 7.12 -12.06
C ALA A 64 4.17 7.22 -10.93
N GLU A 65 5.27 7.95 -11.13
CA GLU A 65 6.31 8.16 -10.11
C GLU A 65 5.77 8.95 -8.91
N THR A 66 4.99 10.00 -9.15
CA THR A 66 4.38 10.79 -8.07
C THR A 66 3.35 9.98 -7.28
N VAL A 67 2.51 9.17 -7.94
CA VAL A 67 1.57 8.25 -7.27
C VAL A 67 2.32 7.19 -6.44
N ALA A 68 3.41 6.63 -6.95
CA ALA A 68 4.22 5.66 -6.22
C ALA A 68 4.84 6.28 -4.95
N LEU A 69 5.46 7.46 -5.07
CA LEU A 69 6.03 8.19 -3.93
C LEU A 69 4.99 8.55 -2.88
N LEU A 70 3.79 9.00 -3.31
CA LEU A 70 2.69 9.29 -2.40
C LEU A 70 2.22 8.02 -1.67
N SER A 71 2.07 6.91 -2.40
CA SER A 71 1.69 5.62 -1.82
C SER A 71 2.70 5.13 -0.78
N ASP A 72 3.99 5.25 -1.07
CA ASP A 72 5.06 4.86 -0.13
C ASP A 72 5.05 5.73 1.13
N ASN A 73 4.91 7.05 0.97
CA ASN A 73 4.78 7.97 2.11
C ASN A 73 3.55 7.65 2.96
N MET A 74 2.38 7.42 2.34
CA MET A 74 1.16 7.03 3.03
C MET A 74 1.32 5.71 3.79
N ALA A 75 1.90 4.69 3.14
CA ALA A 75 2.16 3.39 3.76
C ALA A 75 3.12 3.54 4.95
N GLN A 76 4.15 4.37 4.83
CA GLN A 76 5.09 4.65 5.90
C GLN A 76 4.41 5.35 7.09
N THR A 77 3.60 6.38 6.85
CA THR A 77 2.86 7.09 7.91
C THR A 77 1.90 6.16 8.64
N VAL A 78 1.10 5.37 7.92
CA VAL A 78 0.21 4.37 8.53
C VAL A 78 1.01 3.34 9.31
N SER A 79 2.11 2.82 8.76
CA SER A 79 2.98 1.85 9.45
C SER A 79 3.54 2.42 10.75
N GLN A 80 3.98 3.68 10.76
CA GLN A 80 4.48 4.34 11.97
C GLN A 80 3.39 4.48 13.03
N GLN A 81 2.17 4.86 12.63
CA GLN A 81 1.03 4.96 13.54
C GLN A 81 0.65 3.60 14.15
N LEU A 82 0.61 2.54 13.32
CA LEU A 82 0.35 1.18 13.81
C LEU A 82 1.43 0.72 14.80
N LYS A 83 2.71 0.98 14.49
CA LYS A 83 3.83 0.68 15.40
C LYS A 83 3.73 1.45 16.71
N LEU A 84 3.21 2.68 16.68
CA LEU A 84 2.98 3.44 17.91
C LEU A 84 1.93 2.74 18.79
N TYR A 85 0.79 2.35 18.22
CA TYR A 85 -0.24 1.60 18.96
C TYR A 85 0.31 0.28 19.52
N GLN A 86 1.07 -0.48 18.72
CA GLN A 86 1.75 -1.70 19.18
C GLN A 86 2.64 -1.45 20.40
N ARG A 87 3.51 -0.44 20.32
CA ARG A 87 4.45 -0.12 21.40
C ARG A 87 3.72 0.33 22.65
N SER A 88 2.66 1.12 22.51
CA SER A 88 1.90 1.61 23.66
C SER A 88 1.18 0.46 24.37
N VAL A 89 0.46 -0.39 23.62
CA VAL A 89 -0.18 -1.60 24.18
C VAL A 89 0.86 -2.56 24.75
N GLY A 90 1.99 -2.73 24.06
CA GLY A 90 3.06 -3.60 24.50
C GLY A 90 3.75 -3.14 25.79
N LYS A 91 3.89 -1.83 26.00
CA LYS A 91 4.37 -1.29 27.29
C LYS A 91 3.38 -1.56 28.42
N LEU A 92 2.08 -1.42 28.16
CA LEU A 92 1.04 -1.70 29.15
C LEU A 92 1.01 -3.18 29.54
N ALA A 93 1.15 -4.09 28.57
CA ALA A 93 1.18 -5.53 28.83
C ALA A 93 2.41 -5.99 29.62
N LYS A 94 3.52 -5.27 29.51
CA LYS A 94 4.76 -5.52 30.27
C LYS A 94 4.76 -4.85 31.65
N GLY A 95 3.74 -4.06 31.98
CA GLY A 95 3.63 -3.39 33.28
C GLY A 95 3.06 -4.31 34.35
N ASP A 96 3.53 -4.13 35.60
CA ASP A 96 3.11 -4.94 36.75
C ASP A 96 1.60 -4.90 37.01
N GLN A 97 0.95 -3.77 36.70
CA GLN A 97 -0.48 -3.58 36.91
C GLN A 97 -1.33 -4.54 36.06
N ALA A 98 -0.97 -4.75 34.78
CA ALA A 98 -1.72 -5.66 33.91
C ALA A 98 -1.62 -7.11 34.40
N TYR A 99 -0.43 -7.52 34.85
CA TYR A 99 -0.20 -8.81 35.49
C TYR A 99 -1.02 -8.96 36.78
N LEU A 100 -0.98 -7.95 37.65
CA LEU A 100 -1.68 -7.98 38.93
C LEU A 100 -3.19 -8.12 38.73
N LEU A 101 -3.78 -7.30 37.85
CA LEU A 101 -5.21 -7.32 37.55
C LEU A 101 -5.68 -8.66 36.94
N LEU A 102 -4.89 -9.23 36.03
CA LEU A 102 -5.18 -10.56 35.48
C LEU A 102 -5.08 -11.67 36.53
N ARG A 103 -4.25 -11.48 37.57
CA ARG A 103 -4.07 -12.44 38.66
C ARG A 103 -5.15 -12.31 39.74
N THR A 104 -5.52 -11.09 40.13
CA THR A 104 -6.55 -10.85 41.16
C THR A 104 -7.96 -11.04 40.62
N GLN A 105 -8.15 -10.83 39.31
CA GLN A 105 -9.45 -10.87 38.64
C GLN A 105 -10.50 -9.93 39.27
N ASP A 106 -10.05 -8.79 39.82
CA ASP A 106 -10.93 -7.74 40.34
C ASP A 106 -11.49 -6.93 39.16
N ASP A 107 -12.77 -7.12 38.86
CA ASP A 107 -13.44 -6.44 37.75
C ASP A 107 -13.48 -4.91 37.95
N THR A 108 -13.61 -4.45 39.20
CA THR A 108 -13.75 -3.02 39.51
C THR A 108 -12.41 -2.31 39.29
N GLU A 109 -11.33 -2.91 39.78
CA GLU A 109 -9.98 -2.38 39.59
C GLU A 109 -9.56 -2.44 38.11
N ALA A 110 -9.92 -3.52 37.41
CA ALA A 110 -9.64 -3.68 35.99
C ALA A 110 -10.42 -2.68 35.12
N GLU A 111 -11.68 -2.39 35.44
CA GLU A 111 -12.48 -1.36 34.78
C GLU A 111 -11.90 0.05 34.99
N ALA A 112 -11.57 0.40 36.24
CA ALA A 112 -10.96 1.68 36.55
C ALA A 112 -9.61 1.86 35.81
N TRP A 113 -8.78 0.81 35.81
CA TRP A 113 -7.53 0.81 35.07
C TRP A 113 -7.76 0.95 33.56
N ALA A 114 -8.72 0.23 33.00
CA ALA A 114 -9.01 0.28 31.58
C ALA A 114 -9.47 1.67 31.11
N ILE A 115 -10.37 2.31 31.87
CA ILE A 115 -10.84 3.68 31.63
C ILE A 115 -9.66 4.66 31.69
N GLN A 116 -8.79 4.52 32.69
CA GLN A 116 -7.59 5.35 32.83
C GLN A 116 -6.66 5.20 31.62
N GLN A 117 -6.36 3.96 31.21
CA GLN A 117 -5.46 3.71 30.08
C GLN A 117 -6.03 4.21 28.74
N ARG A 118 -7.35 4.14 28.55
CA ARG A 118 -8.00 4.71 27.36
C ARG A 118 -7.76 6.21 27.23
N THR A 119 -7.62 6.94 28.34
CA THR A 119 -7.28 8.37 28.33
C THR A 119 -5.87 8.63 27.79
N TYR A 120 -4.94 7.69 28.00
CA TYR A 120 -3.55 7.78 27.51
C TYR A 120 -3.34 7.15 26.13
N LEU A 121 -4.32 6.40 25.62
CA LEU A 121 -4.36 5.84 24.27
C LEU A 121 -5.38 6.61 23.43
N PRO A 122 -5.04 7.84 22.99
CA PRO A 122 -5.97 8.64 22.20
C PRO A 122 -6.44 7.85 20.98
N GLN A 123 -7.73 7.97 20.66
CA GLN A 123 -8.41 7.27 19.56
C GLN A 123 -8.71 5.78 19.81
N SER A 124 -8.41 5.25 21.00
CA SER A 124 -8.90 3.94 21.38
C SER A 124 -10.40 4.01 21.72
N THR A 125 -11.20 3.13 21.11
CA THR A 125 -12.63 3.00 21.42
C THR A 125 -12.86 2.16 22.66
N GLY A 126 -12.14 1.05 22.75
CA GLY A 126 -12.23 0.12 23.86
C GLY A 126 -10.87 -0.42 24.25
N PHE A 127 -10.71 -0.64 25.55
CA PHE A 127 -9.51 -1.17 26.15
C PHE A 127 -9.89 -2.12 27.29
N ALA A 128 -9.26 -3.28 27.37
CA ALA A 128 -9.56 -4.29 28.38
C ALA A 128 -8.41 -5.29 28.55
N LEU A 129 -8.48 -6.06 29.63
CA LEU A 129 -7.72 -7.28 29.81
C LEU A 129 -8.57 -8.48 29.40
N ILE A 130 -7.93 -9.50 28.86
CA ILE A 130 -8.59 -10.76 28.51
C ILE A 130 -7.80 -11.87 29.18
N ASP A 131 -8.43 -12.63 30.06
CA ASP A 131 -7.76 -13.74 30.74
C ASP A 131 -7.64 -14.98 29.83
N LYS A 132 -6.93 -15.99 30.33
CA LYS A 132 -6.76 -17.28 29.62
C LYS A 132 -8.06 -18.07 29.38
N HIS A 133 -9.14 -17.69 30.04
CA HIS A 133 -10.47 -18.29 29.90
C HIS A 133 -11.39 -17.45 28.99
N ASN A 134 -10.85 -16.43 28.32
CA ASN A 134 -11.59 -15.45 27.51
C ASN A 134 -12.57 -14.57 28.30
N ARG A 135 -12.40 -14.45 29.62
CA ARG A 135 -13.11 -13.45 30.41
C ARG A 135 -12.49 -12.09 30.14
N ILE A 136 -13.35 -11.12 29.87
CA ILE A 136 -12.97 -9.73 29.66
C ILE A 136 -13.02 -9.04 31.02
N LEU A 137 -11.91 -8.44 31.44
CA LEU A 137 -11.82 -7.58 32.62
C LEU A 137 -11.62 -6.14 32.14
N GLY A 138 -12.48 -5.21 32.51
CA GLY A 138 -12.45 -3.84 32.00
C GLY A 138 -13.80 -3.37 31.49
N ASP A 139 -13.81 -2.56 30.42
CA ASP A 139 -15.03 -2.08 29.75
C ASP A 139 -15.39 -2.99 28.55
N PRO A 140 -16.34 -3.93 28.67
CA PRO A 140 -16.69 -4.85 27.58
C PRO A 140 -17.47 -4.17 26.45
N ASN A 141 -18.15 -3.05 26.71
CA ASN A 141 -19.16 -2.50 25.80
C ASN A 141 -18.55 -1.88 24.54
N ASN A 142 -17.30 -1.40 24.63
CA ASN A 142 -16.66 -0.63 23.58
C ASN A 142 -15.54 -1.38 22.82
N LEU A 143 -15.35 -2.68 23.08
CA LEU A 143 -14.22 -3.44 22.54
C LEU A 143 -14.45 -3.93 21.11
N GLY A 144 -15.71 -4.05 20.69
CA GLY A 144 -16.07 -4.64 19.40
C GLY A 144 -15.50 -6.06 19.22
N ILE A 145 -15.36 -6.84 20.30
CA ILE A 145 -14.80 -8.19 20.27
C ILE A 145 -15.87 -9.18 19.83
N THR A 146 -15.53 -10.04 18.87
CA THR A 146 -16.39 -11.16 18.44
C THR A 146 -15.94 -12.47 19.07
N ALA A 147 -16.82 -13.47 19.10
CA ALA A 147 -16.47 -14.82 19.53
C ALA A 147 -15.31 -15.43 18.70
N LYS A 148 -15.20 -15.08 17.41
CA LYS A 148 -14.08 -15.49 16.54
C LYS A 148 -12.75 -14.91 17.05
N THR A 149 -12.75 -13.64 17.47
CA THR A 149 -11.57 -12.99 18.05
C THR A 149 -11.14 -13.68 19.34
N LEU A 150 -12.07 -13.89 20.29
CA LEU A 150 -11.76 -14.58 21.55
C LEU A 150 -11.23 -16.00 21.32
N ARG A 151 -11.81 -16.74 20.37
CA ARG A 151 -11.32 -18.08 20.02
C ARG A 151 -9.87 -18.04 19.55
N ARG A 152 -9.54 -17.08 18.68
CA ARG A 152 -8.18 -16.91 18.15
C ARG A 152 -7.17 -16.52 19.23
N LEU A 153 -7.54 -15.61 20.14
CA LEU A 153 -6.69 -15.22 21.27
C LEU A 153 -6.38 -16.41 22.17
N ARG A 154 -7.38 -17.23 22.48
CA ARG A 154 -7.18 -18.49 23.22
C ARG A 154 -6.26 -19.47 22.46
N ASP A 155 -6.45 -19.59 21.15
CA ASP A 155 -5.58 -20.44 20.33
C ASP A 155 -4.13 -19.92 20.31
N GLN A 156 -3.91 -18.62 20.48
CA GLN A 156 -2.56 -18.05 20.64
C GLN A 156 -1.95 -18.44 22.00
N LEU A 157 -2.67 -18.32 23.12
CA LEU A 157 -2.14 -18.73 24.43
C LEU A 157 -1.72 -20.21 24.48
N THR A 158 -2.42 -21.06 23.75
CA THR A 158 -2.19 -22.52 23.76
C THR A 158 -1.10 -22.99 22.80
N ARG A 159 -0.70 -22.17 21.81
CA ARG A 159 0.28 -22.55 20.77
C ARG A 159 1.67 -21.95 20.97
N VAL A 160 1.86 -21.07 21.93
CA VAL A 160 3.12 -20.32 22.09
C VAL A 160 4.20 -21.20 22.73
N GLU A 161 5.27 -21.48 21.96
CA GLU A 161 6.59 -21.72 22.55
C GLU A 161 7.05 -20.44 23.27
N PRO A 162 7.56 -20.52 24.52
CA PRO A 162 7.87 -19.37 25.37
C PRO A 162 8.74 -18.27 24.72
N ALA A 163 9.53 -18.62 23.70
CA ALA A 163 10.46 -17.71 23.03
C ALA A 163 9.83 -16.75 22.01
N GLN A 164 8.57 -16.95 21.58
CA GLN A 164 7.91 -16.10 20.56
C GLN A 164 6.65 -15.37 21.07
N SER A 165 6.45 -15.29 22.38
CA SER A 165 5.20 -14.80 22.99
C SER A 165 4.84 -13.33 22.75
N SER A 166 5.71 -12.53 22.10
CA SER A 166 5.35 -11.18 21.64
C SER A 166 4.56 -11.24 20.33
N SER A 167 3.41 -11.92 20.37
CA SER A 167 2.53 -12.01 19.20
C SER A 167 1.64 -10.77 19.17
N HIS A 168 2.16 -9.68 18.60
CA HIS A 168 1.35 -8.53 18.22
C HIS A 168 0.30 -8.98 17.19
N TRP A 169 -0.97 -9.00 17.56
CA TRP A 169 -2.04 -9.32 16.60
C TRP A 169 -2.70 -8.05 16.08
N PHE A 170 -2.83 -8.00 14.75
CA PHE A 170 -3.52 -6.96 14.00
C PHE A 170 -4.69 -7.59 13.27
N ALA A 171 -5.88 -7.07 13.51
CA ALA A 171 -6.98 -7.26 12.58
C ALA A 171 -7.71 -5.96 12.34
N ALA A 172 -7.89 -5.66 11.07
CA ALA A 172 -8.92 -4.76 10.60
C ALA A 172 -10.19 -5.58 10.41
N ASP A 173 -11.25 -5.17 11.08
CA ASP A 173 -12.63 -5.63 10.86
C ASP A 173 -13.42 -4.38 10.45
N PRO A 174 -14.56 -4.44 9.73
CA PRO A 174 -15.47 -3.29 9.59
C PRO A 174 -15.73 -2.49 10.87
N ILE A 175 -15.54 -3.11 12.04
CA ILE A 175 -15.74 -2.51 13.37
C ILE A 175 -14.52 -1.66 13.83
N GLY A 176 -13.30 -1.92 13.35
CA GLY A 176 -12.12 -1.17 13.77
C GLY A 176 -10.79 -1.92 13.66
N LEU A 177 -9.72 -1.25 14.09
CA LEU A 177 -8.39 -1.80 14.26
C LEU A 177 -8.26 -2.40 15.66
N ARG A 178 -7.82 -3.66 15.75
CA ARG A 178 -7.56 -4.33 17.04
C ARG A 178 -6.08 -4.59 17.22
N VAL A 179 -5.58 -4.31 18.42
CA VAL A 179 -4.20 -4.52 18.84
C VAL A 179 -4.21 -5.30 20.14
N THR A 180 -3.48 -6.41 20.19
CA THR A 180 -3.33 -7.19 21.42
C THR A 180 -1.87 -7.46 21.71
N GLU A 181 -1.55 -7.52 23.01
CA GLU A 181 -0.27 -8.01 23.49
C GLU A 181 -0.47 -9.00 24.64
N THR A 182 0.31 -10.07 24.64
CA THR A 182 0.31 -11.08 25.69
C THR A 182 0.90 -10.54 26.99
N VAL A 183 0.21 -10.79 28.10
CA VAL A 183 0.73 -10.53 29.44
C VAL A 183 1.38 -11.81 29.96
N LEU A 184 2.62 -11.68 30.41
CA LEU A 184 3.41 -12.79 30.94
C LEU A 184 3.45 -12.75 32.47
N SER A 185 3.49 -13.93 33.08
CA SER A 185 3.82 -14.09 34.49
C SER A 185 5.30 -13.85 34.75
N ALA A 186 5.69 -13.79 36.02
CA ALA A 186 7.10 -13.74 36.42
C ALA A 186 7.93 -14.94 35.94
N SER A 187 7.29 -16.10 35.67
CA SER A 187 7.95 -17.28 35.08
C SER A 187 8.01 -17.25 33.55
N GLY A 188 7.47 -16.20 32.91
CA GLY A 188 7.36 -16.10 31.46
C GLY A 188 6.16 -16.86 30.87
N GLU A 189 5.25 -17.37 31.70
CA GLU A 189 4.03 -18.06 31.25
C GLU A 189 2.98 -17.04 30.80
N PRO A 190 2.32 -17.22 29.65
CA PRO A 190 1.27 -16.31 29.21
C PRO A 190 0.00 -16.49 30.04
N ILE A 191 -0.46 -15.43 30.70
CA ILE A 191 -1.63 -15.46 31.61
C ILE A 191 -2.87 -14.76 31.06
N GLY A 192 -2.72 -14.01 29.96
CA GLY A 192 -3.79 -13.27 29.32
C GLY A 192 -3.27 -12.27 28.31
N PHE A 193 -4.09 -11.27 27.98
CA PHE A 193 -3.77 -10.24 27.01
C PHE A 193 -4.20 -8.86 27.51
N VAL A 194 -3.45 -7.84 27.10
CA VAL A 194 -3.98 -6.48 26.95
C VAL A 194 -4.59 -6.37 25.57
N PHE A 195 -5.82 -5.89 25.52
CA PHE A 195 -6.57 -5.64 24.29
C PHE A 195 -6.88 -4.16 24.15
N ALA A 196 -6.61 -3.61 22.97
CA ALA A 196 -7.03 -2.28 22.56
C ALA A 196 -7.71 -2.33 21.20
N SER A 197 -8.79 -1.57 21.07
CA SER A 197 -9.47 -1.31 19.79
C SER A 197 -9.40 0.17 19.47
N PHE A 198 -9.29 0.48 18.18
CA PHE A 198 -9.18 1.83 17.63
C PHE A 198 -10.11 1.96 16.44
N GLU A 199 -10.64 3.16 16.23
CA GLU A 199 -11.43 3.48 15.04
C GLU A 199 -10.57 3.48 13.78
N LEU A 200 -11.03 2.78 12.73
CA LEU A 200 -10.42 2.86 11.40
C LEU A 200 -10.53 4.27 10.80
N ARG A 201 -11.54 5.05 11.22
CA ARG A 201 -11.73 6.43 10.76
C ARG A 201 -10.51 7.30 11.04
N THR A 202 -9.78 7.06 12.13
CA THR A 202 -8.55 7.79 12.41
C THR A 202 -7.48 7.57 11.34
N LEU A 203 -7.24 6.31 10.96
CA LEU A 203 -6.30 6.00 9.88
C LEU A 203 -6.80 6.53 8.55
N GLN A 204 -8.12 6.52 8.34
CA GLN A 204 -8.75 7.09 7.17
C GLN A 204 -8.51 8.62 7.08
N THR A 205 -8.70 9.38 8.15
CA THR A 205 -8.43 10.82 8.15
C THR A 205 -6.97 11.13 7.83
N ILE A 206 -6.03 10.34 8.37
CA ILE A 206 -4.61 10.47 8.02
C ILE A 206 -4.39 10.24 6.53
N LEU A 207 -5.01 9.21 5.94
CA LEU A 207 -4.90 8.92 4.52
C LEU A 207 -5.57 9.99 3.65
N GLU A 208 -6.76 10.46 4.03
CA GLU A 208 -7.49 11.51 3.32
C GLU A 208 -6.72 12.84 3.29
N GLN A 209 -6.02 13.18 4.37
CA GLN A 209 -5.17 14.37 4.43
C GLN A 209 -3.94 14.27 3.51
N LEU A 210 -3.48 13.06 3.21
CA LEU A 210 -2.33 12.82 2.33
C LEU A 210 -2.74 12.71 0.86
N VAL A 211 -4.03 12.55 0.58
CA VAL A 211 -4.58 12.46 -0.77
C VAL A 211 -4.85 13.85 -1.32
N SER A 212 -4.41 14.11 -2.55
CA SER A 212 -4.76 15.33 -3.29
C SER A 212 -5.56 15.00 -4.55
N GLY A 213 -6.62 15.78 -4.82
CA GLY A 213 -7.44 15.67 -6.03
C GLY A 213 -8.44 14.49 -6.03
N ASN A 214 -8.60 13.83 -7.19
CA ASN A 214 -9.57 12.75 -7.44
C ASN A 214 -9.07 11.33 -7.08
N GLN A 215 -7.96 11.21 -6.35
CA GLN A 215 -7.39 9.90 -6.01
C GLN A 215 -8.21 9.21 -4.90
N LYS A 216 -8.34 7.89 -4.97
CA LYS A 216 -9.00 7.06 -3.94
C LYS A 216 -7.99 6.11 -3.32
N VAL A 217 -7.87 6.16 -2.00
CA VAL A 217 -7.01 5.25 -1.23
C VAL A 217 -7.87 4.27 -0.46
N VAL A 218 -7.45 3.00 -0.42
CA VAL A 218 -8.17 1.93 0.26
C VAL A 218 -7.20 1.15 1.13
N LEU A 219 -7.52 1.03 2.42
CA LEU A 219 -6.84 0.12 3.33
C LEU A 219 -7.37 -1.31 3.13
N ARG A 220 -6.46 -2.27 2.98
CA ARG A 220 -6.78 -3.70 2.84
C ARG A 220 -6.01 -4.50 3.87
N ASP A 221 -6.66 -5.55 4.38
CA ASP A 221 -5.95 -6.56 5.16
C ASP A 221 -5.21 -7.57 4.24
N ASN A 222 -4.43 -8.45 4.85
CA ASN A 222 -3.68 -9.49 4.14
C ASN A 222 -4.58 -10.54 3.46
N GLU A 223 -5.86 -10.61 3.85
CA GLU A 223 -6.87 -11.49 3.25
C GLU A 223 -7.57 -10.81 2.06
N LYS A 224 -7.15 -9.59 1.69
CA LYS A 224 -7.77 -8.73 0.67
C LYS A 224 -9.22 -8.38 0.96
N ASN A 225 -9.66 -8.51 2.21
CA ASN A 225 -10.97 -8.04 2.61
C ASN A 225 -11.00 -6.51 2.53
N TYR A 226 -12.05 -6.01 1.90
CA TYR A 226 -12.30 -4.58 1.83
C TYR A 226 -12.94 -4.17 3.14
N SER A 227 -12.26 -3.33 3.91
CA SER A 227 -13.00 -2.34 4.68
C SER A 227 -13.57 -1.37 3.66
N LYS A 228 -14.84 -1.56 3.28
CA LYS A 228 -15.57 -0.63 2.43
C LYS A 228 -15.77 0.65 3.24
N LEU A 229 -14.75 1.51 3.21
CA LEU A 229 -14.76 2.82 3.86
C LEU A 229 -15.74 3.68 3.06
N GLY A 230 -16.75 4.21 3.76
CA GLY A 230 -18.04 4.64 3.22
C GLY A 230 -18.01 5.58 2.01
N SER A 231 -19.13 5.57 1.29
CA SER A 231 -19.53 6.55 0.27
C SER A 231 -19.59 7.97 0.81
#